data_AF-A0A7H9HRB0-F1
#
_entry.id   AF-A0A7H9HRB0-F1
#
_cell.length_a   1.000
_cell.length_b   1.000
_cell.length_c   1.000
_cell.angle_alpha   90.00
_cell.angle_beta   90.00
_cell.angle_gamma   90.00
#
_symmetry.space_group_name_H-M   'P 1'
#
loop_
_entity.id
_entity.type
_entity.pdbx_description
1 polymer ?
#
loop_
_entity_poly.entity_id
_entity_poly.type
_entity_poly.pdbx_seq_one_letter_code
_entity_poly.pdbx_strand_id
1 'polypeptide(L)'
;MSSISRGSESELIYLQRSSPRAFNLRYSEMLSRRKRSITGKKIAKFAEVNIKPSKARRIIRRYHFLNNKKRIICIRLGVDTEQQNDDPQQKITKTFNSTDMEKLLLKVQDLSRDQLYQCLEYIEAEITSQGGLEEYQRASRIGQSNARGGDSSKLLVSWLRELNYDREKPMTALEIGALDCENCISTCGLFNPVTRIDLNESNNSRGILRQDFMDRPIPTNDNSRFHLISCSLVLNFVPTPIQRGQMLKRFNQFLKGPKLLFLVLPLPCINNSRYMDQTYLVQMMAHLGYDLLKHHESKKLYYSLFTQRRQPVSSTFTTKKILHDGPKMNNFCIAL
;
A
#
# COMPACT_ATOMS: atom_id res chain seq x y z
N MET A 1 -65.17 -14.18 22.80
CA MET A 1 -65.98 -14.04 24.03
C MET A 1 -65.18 -14.59 25.20
N SER A 2 -65.26 -13.89 26.33
CA SER A 2 -64.85 -14.25 27.71
C SER A 2 -63.38 -14.61 27.99
N SER A 3 -62.53 -13.78 28.62
CA SER A 3 -62.57 -13.15 29.97
C SER A 3 -62.01 -14.06 31.09
N ILE A 4 -60.87 -13.67 31.72
CA ILE A 4 -60.76 -13.09 33.09
C ILE A 4 -60.54 -14.19 34.17
N SER A 5 -59.32 -14.38 34.72
CA SER A 5 -58.76 -13.79 35.97
C SER A 5 -58.25 -14.92 36.89
N ARG A 6 -57.49 -14.79 37.99
CA ARG A 6 -56.99 -13.71 38.88
C ARG A 6 -55.95 -14.37 39.81
N GLY A 7 -54.90 -13.66 40.24
CA GLY A 7 -54.69 -13.28 41.66
C GLY A 7 -53.37 -13.91 42.15
N SER A 8 -52.44 -13.22 42.83
CA SER A 8 -52.50 -12.46 44.10
C SER A 8 -51.24 -11.57 44.20
N GLU A 9 -51.35 -10.26 44.51
CA GLU A 9 -51.18 -9.60 45.84
C GLU A 9 -49.73 -9.72 46.40
N SER A 10 -49.02 -8.69 46.87
CA SER A 10 -49.33 -7.45 47.61
C SER A 10 -48.07 -6.53 47.58
N GLU A 11 -48.11 -5.23 47.24
CA GLU A 11 -48.42 -4.07 48.12
C GLU A 11 -47.44 -3.89 49.32
N LEU A 12 -46.90 -2.73 49.73
CA LEU A 12 -47.16 -1.30 49.50
C LEU A 12 -46.09 -0.40 50.19
N ILE A 13 -45.93 0.84 49.69
CA ILE A 13 -45.75 2.15 50.41
C ILE A 13 -44.38 2.49 51.05
N TYR A 14 -43.59 3.48 50.57
CA TYR A 14 -43.67 4.97 50.64
C TYR A 14 -43.58 5.60 52.05
N LEU A 15 -42.51 6.37 52.34
CA LEU A 15 -42.60 7.79 52.75
C LEU A 15 -41.24 8.46 53.06
N GLN A 16 -41.32 9.79 53.02
CA GLN A 16 -40.32 10.81 52.79
C GLN A 16 -39.75 11.43 54.08
N ARG A 17 -38.55 12.02 53.91
CA ARG A 17 -37.99 13.23 54.58
C ARG A 17 -37.54 13.12 56.04
N SER A 18 -36.25 13.43 56.27
CA SER A 18 -35.78 14.64 56.98
C SER A 18 -34.24 14.67 57.06
N SER A 19 -33.64 15.80 56.69
CA SER A 19 -32.22 16.18 56.91
C SER A 19 -32.18 17.14 58.12
N PRO A 20 -31.11 17.24 58.95
CA PRO A 20 -30.06 18.23 58.67
C PRO A 20 -28.63 17.97 59.22
N ARG A 21 -27.64 18.48 58.46
CA ARG A 21 -26.31 19.02 58.88
C ARG A 21 -25.29 18.01 59.43
N ALA A 22 -23.98 18.14 59.24
CA ALA A 22 -23.10 19.01 58.47
C ALA A 22 -21.70 18.43 58.70
N PHE A 23 -20.82 18.35 57.69
CA PHE A 23 -19.40 18.68 57.82
C PHE A 23 -18.73 18.72 56.44
N ASN A 24 -18.10 19.86 56.17
CA ASN A 24 -17.12 20.15 55.11
C ASN A 24 -17.60 20.48 53.68
N LEU A 25 -18.24 21.65 53.60
CA LEU A 25 -18.01 22.64 52.53
C LEU A 25 -16.60 23.23 52.68
N ARG A 26 -15.76 23.13 51.63
CA ARG A 26 -14.83 24.15 51.10
C ARG A 26 -13.79 23.47 50.21
N TYR A 27 -14.07 23.38 48.91
CA TYR A 27 -13.13 23.60 47.79
C TYR A 27 -13.86 23.32 46.47
N SER A 28 -14.96 24.04 46.22
CA SER A 28 -15.60 24.11 44.90
C SER A 28 -15.81 25.57 44.50
N GLU A 29 -14.72 26.27 44.20
CA GLU A 29 -14.72 27.47 43.36
C GLU A 29 -13.27 27.81 43.04
N MET A 30 -12.95 28.06 41.76
CA MET A 30 -11.62 28.14 41.12
C MET A 30 -10.95 26.75 40.92
N LEU A 31 -10.99 26.10 39.76
CA LEU A 31 -10.48 26.54 38.46
C LEU A 31 -11.14 25.72 37.31
N SER A 32 -12.45 25.87 37.09
CA SER A 32 -13.06 25.50 35.81
C SER A 32 -13.00 26.68 34.84
N ARG A 33 -11.78 27.04 34.40
CA ARG A 33 -11.60 27.83 33.18
C ARG A 33 -11.15 26.89 32.07
N ARG A 34 -12.13 26.17 31.51
CA ARG A 34 -11.97 25.52 30.20
C ARG A 34 -11.53 26.58 29.20
N LYS A 35 -10.29 26.50 28.70
CA LYS A 35 -9.83 27.32 27.58
C LYS A 35 -10.68 26.97 26.36
N ARG A 36 -11.71 27.77 26.10
CA ARG A 36 -12.44 27.80 24.83
C ARG A 36 -11.48 28.34 23.77
N SER A 37 -11.42 27.74 22.59
CA SER A 37 -10.86 28.43 21.43
C SER A 37 -11.80 29.57 21.05
N ILE A 38 -11.26 30.64 20.46
CA ILE A 38 -11.99 31.87 20.07
C ILE A 38 -13.15 31.55 19.09
N THR A 39 -13.16 30.37 18.46
CA THR A 39 -14.15 29.94 17.45
C THR A 39 -15.17 28.91 17.95
N GLY A 40 -15.24 28.60 19.24
CA GLY A 40 -16.36 27.85 19.84
C GLY A 40 -16.51 26.36 19.45
N LYS A 41 -15.59 25.76 18.69
CA LYS A 41 -15.64 24.32 18.37
C LYS A 41 -15.18 23.47 19.57
N LYS A 42 -15.97 22.44 19.91
CA LYS A 42 -15.58 21.40 20.88
C LYS A 42 -14.30 20.71 20.39
N ILE A 43 -13.27 20.69 21.23
CA ILE A 43 -12.06 19.90 21.00
C ILE A 43 -12.49 18.44 20.99
N ALA A 44 -12.35 17.77 19.85
CA ALA A 44 -12.57 16.33 19.74
C ALA A 44 -11.65 15.62 20.75
N LYS A 45 -12.22 14.75 21.60
CA LYS A 45 -11.45 13.69 22.24
C LYS A 45 -10.90 12.82 21.10
N PHE A 46 -9.64 12.41 21.21
CA PHE A 46 -8.76 11.91 20.14
C PHE A 46 -8.05 13.01 19.33
N ALA A 47 -7.05 13.63 19.95
CA ALA A 47 -5.93 14.14 19.18
C ALA A 47 -5.18 12.90 18.63
N GLU A 48 -5.49 12.48 17.41
CA GLU A 48 -4.64 11.55 16.67
C GLU A 48 -3.22 12.12 16.66
N VAL A 49 -2.25 11.32 17.14
CA VAL A 49 -0.85 11.71 17.15
C VAL A 49 -0.40 11.88 15.69
N ASN A 50 -0.31 13.12 15.24
CA ASN A 50 0.10 13.47 13.88
C ASN A 50 1.60 13.13 13.69
N ILE A 51 1.90 11.91 13.22
CA ILE A 51 3.26 11.57 12.77
C ILE A 51 3.57 12.43 11.54
N LYS A 52 4.62 13.25 11.60
CA LYS A 52 5.06 14.07 10.45
C LYS A 52 5.25 13.19 9.21
N PRO A 53 4.80 13.58 8.01
CA PRO A 53 4.95 12.79 6.79
C PRO A 53 6.39 12.38 6.47
N SER A 54 7.39 13.18 6.86
CA SER A 54 8.80 12.83 6.76
C SER A 54 9.21 11.66 7.66
N LYS A 55 8.71 11.63 8.90
CA LYS A 55 8.93 10.53 9.86
C LYS A 55 8.23 9.26 9.38
N ALA A 56 6.99 9.36 8.90
CA ALA A 56 6.26 8.24 8.30
C ALA A 56 7.01 7.64 7.10
N ARG A 57 7.49 8.48 6.17
CA ARG A 57 8.31 8.03 5.03
C ARG A 57 9.60 7.32 5.46
N ARG A 58 10.27 7.80 6.52
CA ARG A 58 11.49 7.18 7.05
C ARG A 58 11.20 5.78 7.59
N ILE A 59 10.12 5.63 8.36
CA ILE A 59 9.66 4.34 8.91
C ILE A 59 9.35 3.37 7.75
N ILE A 60 8.56 3.80 6.77
CA ILE A 60 8.21 2.98 5.60
C ILE A 60 9.46 2.50 4.85
N ARG A 61 10.42 3.41 4.57
CA ARG A 61 11.67 3.04 3.87
C ARG A 61 12.50 2.04 4.67
N ARG A 62 12.60 2.24 5.99
CA ARG A 62 13.36 1.33 6.85
C ARG A 62 12.73 -0.05 6.86
N TYR A 63 11.41 -0.12 7.04
CA TYR A 63 10.67 -1.38 7.04
C TYR A 63 10.82 -2.14 5.71
N HIS A 64 10.68 -1.47 4.57
CA HIS A 64 10.90 -2.11 3.27
C HIS A 64 12.33 -2.62 3.08
N PHE A 65 13.33 -1.85 3.54
CA PHE A 65 14.73 -2.30 3.50
C PHE A 65 14.91 -3.58 4.30
N LEU A 66 14.43 -3.60 5.55
CA LEU A 66 14.54 -4.75 6.45
C LEU A 66 13.81 -5.98 5.89
N ASN A 67 12.58 -5.84 5.40
CA ASN A 67 11.82 -6.96 4.80
C ASN A 67 12.47 -7.50 3.53
N ASN A 68 13.04 -6.64 2.69
CA ASN A 68 13.79 -7.07 1.51
C ASN A 68 14.99 -7.93 1.93
N LYS A 69 15.77 -7.46 2.92
CA LYS A 69 16.90 -8.23 3.45
C LYS A 69 16.47 -9.53 4.09
N LYS A 70 15.39 -9.54 4.90
CA LYS A 70 14.80 -10.74 5.49
C LYS A 70 14.48 -11.77 4.41
N ARG A 71 13.79 -11.37 3.34
CA ARG A 71 13.45 -12.27 2.22
C ARG A 71 14.70 -12.90 1.59
N ILE A 72 15.74 -12.11 1.29
CA ILE A 72 16.99 -12.63 0.73
C ILE A 72 17.64 -13.64 1.68
N ILE A 73 17.71 -13.30 2.97
CA ILE A 73 18.29 -14.16 4.00
C ILE A 73 17.52 -15.48 4.12
N CYS A 74 16.18 -15.44 4.23
CA CYS A 74 15.32 -16.61 4.32
C CYS A 74 15.50 -17.55 3.11
N ILE A 75 15.54 -17.01 1.90
CA ILE A 75 15.83 -17.80 0.67
C ILE A 75 17.19 -18.48 0.77
N ARG A 76 18.24 -17.77 1.20
CA ARG A 76 19.59 -18.34 1.33
C ARG A 76 19.69 -19.40 2.43
N LEU A 77 18.89 -19.27 3.48
CA LEU A 77 18.86 -20.22 4.60
C LEU A 77 17.93 -21.41 4.33
N GLY A 78 17.08 -21.34 3.31
CA GLY A 78 16.04 -22.35 3.03
C GLY A 78 14.93 -22.35 4.10
N VAL A 79 14.63 -21.19 4.69
CA VAL A 79 13.60 -21.03 5.73
C VAL A 79 12.42 -20.30 5.14
N ASP A 80 11.20 -20.80 5.35
CA ASP A 80 9.98 -20.15 4.88
C ASP A 80 9.71 -18.84 5.64
N THR A 81 9.44 -17.76 4.90
CA THR A 81 9.10 -16.45 5.45
C THR A 81 7.78 -16.39 6.22
N GLU A 82 6.92 -17.41 6.07
CA GLU A 82 5.55 -17.43 6.62
C GLU A 82 5.39 -18.32 7.87
N GLN A 83 6.43 -19.06 8.29
CA GLN A 83 6.35 -19.98 9.45
C GLN A 83 7.02 -19.44 10.72
N GLN A 84 6.84 -18.16 11.03
CA GLN A 84 7.07 -17.68 12.39
C GLN A 84 5.74 -17.37 13.05
N ASN A 85 5.33 -18.30 13.91
CA ASN A 85 4.30 -18.06 14.90
C ASN A 85 4.65 -16.78 15.66
N ASP A 86 3.71 -15.82 15.68
CA ASP A 86 3.67 -14.73 16.63
C ASP A 86 3.50 -15.31 18.04
N ASP A 87 4.57 -15.84 18.63
CA ASP A 87 4.63 -16.04 20.08
C ASP A 87 5.10 -14.71 20.70
N PRO A 88 4.21 -13.94 21.38
CA PRO A 88 4.49 -12.58 21.80
C PRO A 88 5.55 -12.46 22.91
N GLN A 89 6.21 -13.55 23.32
CA GLN A 89 7.02 -13.60 24.55
C GLN A 89 8.47 -14.06 24.41
N GLN A 90 9.01 -14.26 23.20
CA GLN A 90 10.48 -14.33 23.07
C GLN A 90 11.10 -12.94 23.14
N LYS A 91 11.41 -12.50 24.36
CA LYS A 91 12.28 -11.33 24.59
C LYS A 91 13.67 -11.63 24.03
N ILE A 92 13.94 -11.14 22.82
CA ILE A 92 15.29 -11.14 22.24
C ILE A 92 16.16 -10.24 23.14
N THR A 93 16.98 -10.86 23.99
CA THR A 93 17.89 -10.19 24.93
C THR A 93 19.25 -9.85 24.31
N LYS A 94 19.49 -10.23 23.05
CA LYS A 94 20.71 -9.89 22.32
C LYS A 94 20.73 -8.41 21.94
N THR A 95 21.75 -7.71 22.44
CA THR A 95 22.02 -6.31 22.06
C THR A 95 22.87 -6.32 20.80
N PHE A 96 22.32 -5.80 19.69
CA PHE A 96 23.04 -5.71 18.43
C PHE A 96 23.71 -4.34 18.28
N ASN A 97 24.95 -4.31 17.80
CA ASN A 97 25.56 -3.07 17.32
C ASN A 97 24.96 -2.71 15.96
N SER A 98 24.10 -1.67 15.95
CA SER A 98 23.39 -1.24 14.75
C SER A 98 24.32 -0.97 13.56
N THR A 99 25.46 -0.29 13.78
CA THR A 99 26.38 0.08 12.69
C THR A 99 27.03 -1.13 12.03
N ASP A 100 27.36 -2.16 12.79
CA ASP A 100 27.96 -3.37 12.24
C ASP A 100 26.92 -4.26 11.55
N MET A 101 25.70 -4.33 12.11
CA MET A 101 24.59 -5.00 11.45
C MET A 101 24.23 -4.34 10.10
N GLU A 102 24.26 -3.01 10.00
CA GLU A 102 24.08 -2.32 8.70
C GLU A 102 25.11 -2.77 7.66
N LYS A 103 26.39 -2.84 8.03
CA LYS A 103 27.45 -3.28 7.11
C LYS A 103 27.22 -4.71 6.65
N LEU A 104 26.77 -5.60 7.53
CA LEU A 104 26.41 -6.97 7.19
C LEU A 104 25.18 -7.03 6.29
N LEU A 105 24.12 -6.27 6.60
CA LEU A 105 22.90 -6.21 5.78
C LEU A 105 23.17 -5.75 4.35
N LEU A 106 24.19 -4.91 4.12
CA LEU A 106 24.60 -4.52 2.77
C LEU A 106 25.27 -5.66 1.98
N LYS A 107 25.85 -6.65 2.66
CA LYS A 107 26.63 -7.76 2.08
C LYS A 107 25.96 -9.13 2.20
N VAL A 108 24.65 -9.19 2.46
CA VAL A 108 23.86 -10.43 2.67
C VAL A 108 23.99 -11.51 1.58
N GLN A 109 24.56 -11.18 0.42
CA GLN A 109 24.81 -12.14 -0.67
C GLN A 109 26.06 -12.99 -0.43
N ASP A 110 27.02 -12.47 0.33
CA ASP A 110 28.36 -13.06 0.51
C ASP A 110 28.60 -13.57 1.95
N LEU A 111 27.59 -13.46 2.82
CA LEU A 111 27.70 -13.85 4.22
C LEU A 111 27.64 -15.37 4.43
N SER A 112 28.26 -15.82 5.53
CA SER A 112 28.13 -17.19 6.06
C SER A 112 26.74 -17.45 6.66
N ARG A 113 26.37 -18.72 6.85
CA ARG A 113 25.09 -19.09 7.47
C ARG A 113 24.89 -18.45 8.85
N ASP A 114 25.91 -18.44 9.70
CA ASP A 114 25.81 -17.86 11.05
C ASP A 114 25.56 -16.35 11.01
N GLN A 115 26.25 -15.64 10.11
CA GLN A 115 26.04 -14.21 9.89
C GLN A 115 24.64 -13.91 9.33
N LEU A 116 24.10 -14.78 8.49
CA LEU A 116 22.72 -14.67 7.99
C LEU A 116 21.70 -14.82 9.11
N TYR A 117 21.88 -15.79 10.03
CA TYR A 117 21.02 -15.92 11.21
C TYR A 117 21.14 -14.71 12.14
N GLN A 118 22.34 -14.18 12.36
CA GLN A 118 22.54 -12.94 13.14
C GLN A 118 21.79 -11.74 12.51
N CYS A 119 21.85 -11.59 11.19
CA CYS A 119 21.08 -10.56 10.49
C CYS A 119 19.57 -10.79 10.62
N LEU A 120 19.10 -12.03 10.58
CA LEU A 120 17.69 -12.36 10.74
C LEU A 120 17.17 -11.97 12.13
N GLU A 121 17.88 -12.37 13.18
CA GLU A 121 17.54 -12.01 14.58
C GLU A 121 17.52 -10.48 14.77
N TYR A 122 18.49 -9.76 14.19
CA TYR A 122 18.54 -8.30 14.26
C TYR A 122 17.35 -7.64 13.56
N ILE A 123 16.99 -8.11 12.36
CA ILE A 123 15.84 -7.59 11.61
C ILE A 123 14.55 -7.79 12.43
N GLU A 124 14.37 -8.96 13.02
CA GLU A 124 13.20 -9.28 13.84
C GLU A 124 13.14 -8.41 15.10
N ALA A 125 14.26 -8.27 15.80
CA ALA A 125 14.35 -7.39 16.97
C ALA A 125 14.06 -5.92 16.62
N GLU A 126 14.55 -5.43 15.48
CA GLU A 126 14.30 -4.06 15.05
C GLU A 126 12.84 -3.82 14.65
N ILE A 127 12.23 -4.75 13.91
CA ILE A 127 10.81 -4.67 13.53
C ILE A 127 9.93 -4.65 14.78
N THR A 128 10.18 -5.54 15.74
CA THR A 128 9.41 -5.63 16.99
C THR A 128 9.60 -4.39 17.87
N SER A 129 10.84 -3.92 18.05
CA SER A 129 11.14 -2.75 18.90
C SER A 129 10.55 -1.44 18.37
N GLN A 130 10.29 -1.33 17.07
CA GLN A 130 9.64 -0.16 16.46
C GLN A 130 8.10 -0.21 16.51
N GLY A 131 7.51 -1.09 17.32
CA GLY A 131 6.05 -1.23 17.44
C GLY A 131 5.45 -2.21 16.44
N GLY A 132 6.29 -3.08 15.86
CA GLY A 132 5.88 -4.17 15.00
C GLY A 132 5.17 -3.74 13.72
N LEU A 133 4.38 -4.65 13.17
CA LEU A 133 3.58 -4.43 11.96
C LEU A 133 2.58 -3.27 12.14
N GLU A 134 2.07 -3.04 13.35
CA GLU A 134 1.06 -2.01 13.63
C GLU A 134 1.57 -0.58 13.44
N GLU A 135 2.77 -0.25 13.95
CA GLU A 135 3.36 1.09 13.76
C GLU A 135 3.75 1.32 12.30
N TYR A 136 4.19 0.27 11.59
CA TYR A 136 4.37 0.31 10.14
C TYR A 136 3.04 0.57 9.42
N GLN A 137 1.97 -0.16 9.75
CA GLN A 137 0.64 0.02 9.15
C GLN A 137 0.12 1.44 9.40
N ARG A 138 0.32 1.97 10.61
CA ARG A 138 -0.01 3.36 10.96
C ARG A 138 0.80 4.37 10.15
N ALA A 139 2.11 4.19 10.05
CA ALA A 139 2.98 5.03 9.22
C ALA A 139 2.63 4.94 7.73
N SER A 140 2.28 3.75 7.26
CA SER A 140 1.84 3.47 5.89
C SER A 140 0.53 4.20 5.58
N ARG A 141 -0.48 4.11 6.47
CA ARG A 141 -1.78 4.80 6.34
C ARG A 141 -1.64 6.32 6.33
N ILE A 142 -0.80 6.89 7.20
CA ILE A 142 -0.48 8.33 7.18
C ILE A 142 0.25 8.70 5.88
N GLY A 143 1.17 7.85 5.45
CA GLY A 143 1.87 7.96 4.19
C GLY A 143 0.95 7.84 2.97
N GLN A 144 -0.20 7.17 3.09
CA GLN A 144 -1.20 6.92 2.05
C GLN A 144 -2.25 8.04 1.89
N SER A 145 -2.37 8.94 2.86
CA SER A 145 -3.29 10.11 2.77
C SER A 145 -3.01 10.98 1.53
N ASN A 146 -3.96 11.87 1.18
CA ASN A 146 -4.05 12.80 0.02
C ASN A 146 -2.75 13.38 -0.56
N ALA A 147 -1.63 13.32 0.16
CA ALA A 147 -0.28 13.62 -0.29
C ALA A 147 0.29 12.69 -1.39
N ARG A 148 -0.29 11.50 -1.65
CA ARG A 148 0.20 10.50 -2.64
C ARG A 148 -0.29 10.67 -4.09
N GLY A 149 -1.27 11.52 -4.37
CA GLY A 149 -1.72 11.78 -5.74
C GLY A 149 -3.22 11.60 -6.00
N GLY A 150 -4.00 11.32 -4.94
CA GLY A 150 -5.44 11.12 -5.04
C GLY A 150 -5.80 9.86 -5.84
N ASP A 151 -7.09 9.75 -6.13
CA ASP A 151 -7.62 8.69 -6.99
C ASP A 151 -7.20 8.95 -8.45
N SER A 152 -6.09 8.32 -8.85
CA SER A 152 -5.55 8.41 -10.20
C SER A 152 -6.49 7.86 -11.27
N SER A 153 -7.45 7.01 -10.89
CA SER A 153 -8.35 6.40 -11.84
C SER A 153 -9.36 7.39 -12.45
N LYS A 154 -9.53 8.57 -11.84
CA LYS A 154 -10.31 9.67 -12.46
C LYS A 154 -9.73 10.09 -13.81
N LEU A 155 -8.40 10.23 -13.89
CA LEU A 155 -7.72 10.58 -15.14
C LEU A 155 -7.81 9.43 -16.15
N LEU A 156 -7.66 8.19 -15.69
CA LEU A 156 -7.87 7.00 -16.52
C LEU A 156 -9.26 7.01 -17.16
N VAL A 157 -10.31 7.18 -16.35
CA VAL A 157 -11.70 7.19 -16.82
C VAL A 157 -11.94 8.32 -17.81
N SER A 158 -11.37 9.51 -17.59
CA SER A 158 -11.40 10.62 -18.57
C SER A 158 -10.81 10.19 -19.91
N TRP A 159 -9.59 9.64 -19.90
CA TRP A 159 -8.92 9.20 -21.12
C TRP A 159 -9.68 8.10 -21.85
N LEU A 160 -10.29 7.16 -21.14
CA LEU A 160 -11.06 6.08 -21.76
C LEU A 160 -12.30 6.62 -22.50
N ARG A 161 -12.98 7.61 -21.91
CA ARG A 161 -14.11 8.30 -22.57
C ARG A 161 -13.65 9.10 -23.79
N GLU A 162 -12.56 9.85 -23.66
CA GLU A 162 -11.97 10.57 -24.81
C GLU A 162 -11.58 9.63 -25.97
N LEU A 163 -11.15 8.41 -25.64
CA LEU A 163 -10.77 7.37 -26.61
C LEU A 163 -11.95 6.51 -27.05
N ASN A 164 -13.18 6.79 -26.59
CA ASN A 164 -14.41 6.08 -26.92
C ASN A 164 -14.46 4.60 -26.48
N TYR A 165 -13.75 4.23 -25.41
CA TYR A 165 -13.83 2.89 -24.80
C TYR A 165 -15.10 2.69 -23.94
N ASP A 166 -15.96 3.69 -23.84
CA ASP A 166 -17.21 3.69 -23.08
C ASP A 166 -18.45 3.30 -23.90
N ARG A 167 -18.28 3.05 -25.20
CA ARG A 167 -19.39 2.73 -26.12
C ARG A 167 -19.75 1.25 -26.16
N GLU A 168 -18.88 0.37 -25.67
CA GLU A 168 -19.10 -1.08 -25.67
C GLU A 168 -19.71 -1.56 -24.34
N LYS A 169 -19.97 -2.87 -24.24
CA LYS A 169 -20.34 -3.51 -22.97
C LYS A 169 -19.29 -3.20 -21.89
N PRO A 170 -19.69 -3.15 -20.60
CA PRO A 170 -18.75 -2.92 -19.51
C PRO A 170 -17.53 -3.83 -19.61
N MET A 171 -16.35 -3.23 -19.55
CA MET A 171 -15.06 -3.93 -19.58
C MET A 171 -14.79 -4.62 -18.23
N THR A 172 -13.73 -5.41 -18.14
CA THR A 172 -13.31 -6.02 -16.87
C THR A 172 -11.96 -5.42 -16.53
N ALA A 173 -11.75 -5.09 -15.26
CA ALA A 173 -10.51 -4.48 -14.81
C ALA A 173 -9.88 -5.23 -13.65
N LEU A 174 -8.55 -5.24 -13.62
CA LEU A 174 -7.75 -5.60 -12.46
C LEU A 174 -7.07 -4.34 -11.92
N GLU A 175 -7.39 -3.96 -10.70
CA GLU A 175 -6.72 -2.88 -9.97
C GLU A 175 -5.72 -3.47 -8.99
N ILE A 176 -4.44 -3.22 -9.23
CA ILE A 176 -3.33 -3.70 -8.41
C ILE A 176 -2.92 -2.59 -7.46
N GLY A 177 -2.83 -2.91 -6.16
CA GLY A 177 -2.52 -1.95 -5.10
C GLY A 177 -3.72 -1.09 -4.72
N ALA A 178 -4.94 -1.66 -4.79
CA ALA A 178 -6.16 -0.94 -4.46
C ALA A 178 -6.18 -0.61 -2.95
N LEU A 179 -6.45 0.66 -2.63
CA LEU A 179 -6.58 1.13 -1.24
C LEU A 179 -8.02 1.44 -0.84
N ASP A 180 -8.92 1.57 -1.82
CA ASP A 180 -10.32 1.94 -1.61
C ASP A 180 -11.21 1.22 -2.66
N CYS A 181 -12.33 0.64 -2.21
CA CYS A 181 -13.30 0.01 -3.10
C CYS A 181 -14.15 1.03 -3.88
N GLU A 182 -14.14 2.29 -3.45
CA GLU A 182 -14.90 3.39 -4.05
C GLU A 182 -14.06 4.26 -5.01
N ASN A 183 -12.83 3.84 -5.36
CA ASN A 183 -12.04 4.48 -6.42
C ASN A 183 -12.86 4.63 -7.71
N CYS A 184 -12.63 5.67 -8.49
CA CYS A 184 -13.43 5.99 -9.68
C CYS A 184 -13.48 4.85 -10.71
N ILE A 185 -12.41 4.06 -10.88
CA ILE A 185 -12.43 2.83 -11.71
C ILE A 185 -13.52 1.85 -11.30
N SER A 186 -13.85 1.80 -10.01
CA SER A 186 -14.84 0.92 -9.40
C SER A 186 -16.27 1.40 -9.56
N THR A 187 -16.46 2.72 -9.61
CA THR A 187 -17.78 3.36 -9.51
C THR A 187 -18.21 4.06 -10.80
N CYS A 188 -17.33 4.21 -11.79
CA CYS A 188 -17.60 4.95 -13.03
C CYS A 188 -18.53 4.26 -14.03
N GLY A 189 -18.90 2.99 -13.80
CA GLY A 189 -19.78 2.21 -14.68
C GLY A 189 -19.11 1.65 -15.95
N LEU A 190 -17.86 2.02 -16.26
CA LEU A 190 -17.13 1.49 -17.43
C LEU A 190 -16.68 0.04 -17.26
N PHE A 191 -16.58 -0.43 -16.02
CA PHE A 191 -16.03 -1.73 -15.70
C PHE A 191 -17.00 -2.55 -14.84
N ASN A 192 -17.23 -3.79 -15.25
CA ASN A 192 -17.95 -4.79 -14.49
C ASN A 192 -17.48 -6.22 -14.84
N PRO A 193 -16.81 -6.98 -13.94
CA PRO A 193 -16.36 -6.55 -12.61
C PRO A 193 -15.03 -5.79 -12.63
N VAL A 194 -14.75 -5.09 -11.53
CA VAL A 194 -13.40 -4.65 -11.13
C VAL A 194 -12.89 -5.58 -10.04
N THR A 195 -11.84 -6.34 -10.34
CA THR A 195 -11.09 -7.14 -9.36
C THR A 195 -10.04 -6.25 -8.72
N ARG A 196 -10.04 -6.14 -7.39
CA ARG A 196 -9.11 -5.31 -6.63
C ARG A 196 -8.20 -6.20 -5.81
N ILE A 197 -6.90 -5.98 -5.89
CA ILE A 197 -5.91 -6.71 -5.09
C ILE A 197 -4.96 -5.75 -4.36
N ASP A 198 -4.53 -6.13 -3.17
CA ASP A 198 -3.43 -5.48 -2.43
C ASP A 198 -2.64 -6.52 -1.61
N LEU A 199 -1.42 -6.17 -1.20
CA LEU A 199 -0.58 -7.05 -0.37
C LEU A 199 -0.97 -7.02 1.12
N ASN A 200 -1.57 -5.92 1.60
CA ASN A 200 -1.78 -5.69 3.03
C ASN A 200 -3.20 -6.05 3.48
N GLU A 201 -3.31 -6.74 4.62
CA GLU A 201 -4.57 -7.08 5.29
C GLU A 201 -5.33 -5.87 5.85
N SER A 202 -4.65 -4.74 6.04
CA SER A 202 -5.24 -3.55 6.64
C SER A 202 -6.39 -2.95 5.82
N ASN A 203 -6.53 -3.37 4.56
CA ASN A 203 -7.58 -2.93 3.64
C ASN A 203 -8.72 -3.95 3.54
N ASN A 204 -9.04 -4.70 4.61
CA ASN A 204 -10.23 -5.56 4.74
C ASN A 204 -11.58 -4.79 4.63
N SER A 205 -11.66 -3.73 3.82
CA SER A 205 -12.91 -3.24 3.28
C SER A 205 -13.51 -4.31 2.36
N ARG A 206 -14.83 -4.50 2.43
CA ARG A 206 -15.57 -5.41 1.54
C ARG A 206 -15.14 -5.15 0.08
N GLY A 207 -14.39 -6.08 -0.53
CA GLY A 207 -14.14 -6.07 -1.97
C GLY A 207 -12.70 -5.83 -2.45
N ILE A 208 -11.70 -5.76 -1.57
CA ILE A 208 -10.27 -5.82 -1.95
C ILE A 208 -9.68 -7.17 -1.49
N LEU A 209 -9.10 -7.92 -2.43
CA LEU A 209 -8.53 -9.24 -2.17
C LEU A 209 -7.07 -9.10 -1.74
N ARG A 210 -6.67 -9.76 -0.64
CA ARG A 210 -5.26 -9.91 -0.30
C ARG A 210 -4.58 -10.85 -1.29
N GLN A 211 -3.71 -10.34 -2.15
CA GLN A 211 -3.00 -11.16 -3.14
C GLN A 211 -1.77 -10.44 -3.70
N ASP A 212 -0.65 -11.18 -3.84
CA ASP A 212 0.48 -10.74 -4.63
C ASP A 212 0.22 -11.00 -6.13
N PHE A 213 0.34 -9.95 -6.95
CA PHE A 213 0.20 -10.06 -8.40
C PHE A 213 1.27 -10.96 -9.04
N MET A 214 2.50 -10.94 -8.50
CA MET A 214 3.61 -11.76 -9.01
C MET A 214 3.37 -13.24 -8.78
N ASP A 215 2.64 -13.60 -7.72
CA ASP A 215 2.30 -14.98 -7.37
C ASP A 215 0.90 -15.40 -7.87
N ARG A 216 0.08 -14.45 -8.33
CA ARG A 216 -1.25 -14.73 -8.90
C ARG A 216 -1.15 -15.74 -10.06
N PRO A 217 -1.86 -16.87 -10.07
CA PRO A 217 -1.76 -17.86 -11.15
C PRO A 217 -2.01 -17.29 -12.54
N ILE A 218 -1.25 -17.76 -13.54
CA ILE A 218 -1.45 -17.34 -14.93
C ILE A 218 -2.82 -17.84 -15.41
N PRO A 219 -3.67 -16.96 -15.98
CA PRO A 219 -4.97 -17.34 -16.50
C PRO A 219 -4.84 -18.45 -17.55
N THR A 220 -5.59 -19.55 -17.38
CA THR A 220 -5.67 -20.64 -18.36
C THR A 220 -6.69 -20.36 -19.47
N ASN A 221 -7.53 -19.35 -19.30
CA ASN A 221 -8.58 -18.95 -20.24
C ASN A 221 -8.93 -17.46 -20.12
N ASP A 222 -9.67 -16.95 -21.10
CA ASP A 222 -10.07 -15.53 -21.23
C ASP A 222 -10.97 -15.02 -20.13
N ASN A 223 -11.76 -15.89 -19.48
CA ASN A 223 -12.66 -15.45 -18.42
C ASN A 223 -11.89 -14.96 -17.19
N SER A 224 -10.65 -15.43 -17.01
CA SER A 224 -9.74 -15.00 -15.95
C SER A 224 -8.78 -13.87 -16.36
N ARG A 225 -8.93 -13.33 -17.58
CA ARG A 225 -8.19 -12.16 -18.11
C ARG A 225 -9.03 -10.89 -18.03
N PHE A 226 -8.37 -9.75 -18.15
CA PHE A 226 -8.93 -8.42 -17.99
C PHE A 226 -8.78 -7.58 -19.24
N HIS A 227 -9.76 -6.73 -19.52
CA HIS A 227 -9.62 -5.70 -20.55
C HIS A 227 -8.60 -4.65 -20.10
N LEU A 228 -8.61 -4.28 -18.81
CA LEU A 228 -7.69 -3.28 -18.29
C LEU A 228 -6.96 -3.74 -17.03
N ILE A 229 -5.67 -3.43 -16.96
CA ILE A 229 -4.91 -3.47 -15.72
C ILE A 229 -4.60 -2.04 -15.30
N SER A 230 -4.97 -1.68 -14.07
CA SER A 230 -4.57 -0.44 -13.40
C SER A 230 -3.47 -0.76 -12.39
N CYS A 231 -2.28 -0.24 -12.63
CA CYS A 231 -1.11 -0.37 -11.77
C CYS A 231 -0.63 1.02 -11.37
N SER A 232 -1.25 1.58 -10.34
CA SER A 232 -0.94 2.93 -9.87
C SER A 232 -0.02 2.89 -8.65
N LEU A 233 1.19 3.43 -8.77
CA LEU A 233 2.17 3.52 -7.68
C LEU A 233 2.58 2.17 -7.05
N VAL A 234 2.47 1.07 -7.79
CA VAL A 234 2.88 -0.28 -7.34
C VAL A 234 4.25 -0.65 -7.87
N LEU A 235 4.47 -0.52 -9.19
CA LEU A 235 5.71 -0.95 -9.86
C LEU A 235 6.96 -0.31 -9.24
N ASN A 236 6.87 0.92 -8.74
CA ASN A 236 7.99 1.61 -8.09
C ASN A 236 8.42 1.00 -6.73
N PHE A 237 7.59 0.13 -6.13
CA PHE A 237 7.92 -0.60 -4.90
C PHE A 237 8.45 -2.01 -5.14
N VAL A 238 8.36 -2.52 -6.37
CA VAL A 238 8.94 -3.82 -6.70
C VAL A 238 10.47 -3.74 -6.52
N PRO A 239 11.12 -4.65 -5.77
CA PRO A 239 12.43 -4.39 -5.19
C PRO A 239 13.57 -4.21 -6.21
N THR A 240 13.62 -5.07 -7.23
CA THR A 240 14.74 -5.11 -8.18
C THR A 240 14.34 -4.65 -9.58
N PRO A 241 15.28 -4.13 -10.39
CA PRO A 241 15.01 -3.77 -11.79
C PRO A 241 14.46 -4.94 -12.63
N ILE A 242 15.00 -6.14 -12.41
CA ILE A 242 14.59 -7.36 -13.10
C ILE A 242 13.17 -7.75 -12.70
N GLN A 243 12.84 -7.74 -11.40
CA GLN A 243 11.47 -8.02 -10.95
C GLN A 243 10.46 -7.00 -11.49
N ARG A 244 10.85 -5.72 -11.63
CA ARG A 244 10.01 -4.71 -12.30
C ARG A 244 9.73 -5.08 -13.75
N GLY A 245 10.75 -5.50 -14.50
CA GLY A 245 10.56 -5.96 -15.88
C GLY A 245 9.75 -7.25 -15.98
N GLN A 246 9.94 -8.19 -15.05
CA GLN A 246 9.10 -9.38 -14.93
C GLN A 246 7.63 -9.02 -14.71
N MET A 247 7.33 -8.03 -13.85
CA MET A 247 5.97 -7.54 -13.65
C MET A 247 5.39 -6.94 -14.94
N LEU A 248 6.17 -6.13 -15.67
CA LEU A 248 5.75 -5.59 -16.96
C LEU A 248 5.44 -6.69 -17.99
N LYS A 249 6.31 -7.69 -18.11
CA LYS A 249 6.09 -8.86 -18.98
C LYS A 249 4.84 -9.64 -18.58
N ARG A 250 4.61 -9.78 -17.27
CA ARG A 250 3.48 -10.54 -16.72
C ARG A 250 2.13 -9.90 -17.07
N PHE A 251 2.02 -8.57 -17.14
CA PHE A 251 0.75 -7.90 -17.49
C PHE A 251 0.13 -8.43 -18.80
N ASN A 252 0.94 -8.69 -19.82
CA ASN A 252 0.49 -9.25 -21.11
C ASN A 252 -0.30 -10.56 -20.96
N GLN A 253 0.04 -11.39 -19.96
CA GLN A 253 -0.59 -12.69 -19.74
C GLN A 253 -1.98 -12.57 -19.11
N PHE A 254 -2.28 -11.43 -18.49
CA PHE A 254 -3.55 -11.14 -17.82
C PHE A 254 -4.48 -10.27 -18.66
N LEU A 255 -4.08 -9.84 -19.86
CA LEU A 255 -4.88 -8.95 -20.71
C LEU A 255 -5.65 -9.73 -21.80
N LYS A 256 -6.91 -9.31 -22.04
CA LYS A 256 -7.76 -9.68 -23.18
C LYS A 256 -8.31 -8.43 -23.87
N GLY A 257 -8.80 -8.55 -25.10
CA GLY A 257 -9.17 -7.40 -25.95
C GLY A 257 -10.39 -6.63 -25.45
N PRO A 258 -10.35 -5.28 -25.34
CA PRO A 258 -9.20 -4.41 -25.62
C PRO A 258 -8.12 -4.53 -24.53
N LYS A 259 -6.84 -4.68 -24.90
CA LYS A 259 -5.74 -4.92 -23.95
C LYS A 259 -5.10 -3.62 -23.47
N LEU A 260 -5.56 -3.09 -22.35
CA LEU A 260 -5.16 -1.77 -21.83
C LEU A 260 -4.35 -1.88 -20.54
N LEU A 261 -3.30 -1.07 -20.43
CA LEU A 261 -2.49 -0.95 -19.21
C LEU A 261 -2.37 0.51 -18.79
N PHE A 262 -2.92 0.83 -17.63
CA PHE A 262 -2.73 2.13 -16.99
C PHE A 262 -1.63 2.03 -15.94
N LEU A 263 -0.54 2.75 -16.16
CA LEU A 263 0.64 2.74 -15.30
C LEU A 263 0.89 4.14 -14.75
N VAL A 264 1.02 4.24 -13.42
CA VAL A 264 1.38 5.49 -12.73
C VAL A 264 2.65 5.28 -11.92
N LEU A 265 3.61 6.17 -12.10
CA LEU A 265 4.90 6.17 -11.41
C LEU A 265 5.12 7.51 -10.71
N PRO A 266 5.90 7.56 -9.61
CA PRO A 266 6.43 8.82 -9.11
C PRO A 266 7.20 9.52 -10.22
N LEU A 267 6.94 10.81 -10.43
CA LEU A 267 7.63 11.59 -11.45
C LEU A 267 9.17 11.49 -11.36
N PRO A 268 9.80 11.47 -10.16
CA PRO A 268 11.24 11.26 -10.06
C PRO A 268 11.76 9.93 -10.63
N CYS A 269 10.93 8.89 -10.75
CA CYS A 269 11.29 7.63 -11.42
C CYS A 269 11.49 7.83 -12.93
N ILE A 270 10.93 8.90 -13.50
CA ILE A 270 10.97 9.23 -14.92
C ILE A 270 11.91 10.41 -15.15
N ASN A 271 11.71 11.55 -14.50
CA ASN A 271 12.45 12.78 -14.83
C ASN A 271 13.73 13.01 -13.99
N ASN A 272 14.03 12.14 -13.02
CA ASN A 272 15.19 12.30 -12.15
C ASN A 272 15.89 10.95 -11.85
N SER A 273 15.93 10.04 -12.83
CA SER A 273 16.66 8.77 -12.73
C SER A 273 17.85 8.71 -13.68
N ARG A 274 18.95 8.09 -13.24
CA ARG A 274 20.11 7.79 -14.11
C ARG A 274 19.81 6.79 -15.22
N TYR A 275 18.83 5.91 -14.99
CA TYR A 275 18.60 4.70 -15.81
C TYR A 275 17.22 4.66 -16.46
N MET A 276 16.40 5.69 -16.27
CA MET A 276 15.05 5.75 -16.81
C MET A 276 14.73 7.19 -17.19
N ASP A 277 14.05 7.34 -18.33
CA ASP A 277 13.29 8.52 -18.70
C ASP A 277 12.02 8.10 -19.46
N GLN A 278 11.22 9.07 -19.88
CA GLN A 278 9.97 8.79 -20.62
C GLN A 278 10.27 8.06 -21.93
N THR A 279 11.27 8.50 -22.69
CA THR A 279 11.63 7.91 -23.98
C THR A 279 12.02 6.45 -23.81
N TYR A 280 12.86 6.16 -22.83
CA TYR A 280 13.34 4.81 -22.54
C TYR A 280 12.22 3.91 -22.03
N LEU A 281 11.31 4.42 -21.18
CA LEU A 281 10.11 3.68 -20.77
C LEU A 281 9.25 3.31 -21.98
N VAL A 282 8.94 4.26 -22.86
CA VAL A 282 8.11 4.01 -24.05
C VAL A 282 8.77 3.01 -25.00
N GLN A 283 10.08 3.13 -25.24
CA GLN A 283 10.84 2.16 -26.03
C GLN A 283 10.77 0.75 -25.42
N MET A 284 10.96 0.63 -24.11
CA MET A 284 10.88 -0.64 -23.40
C MET A 284 9.48 -1.26 -23.51
N MET A 285 8.44 -0.46 -23.31
CA MET A 285 7.04 -0.89 -23.45
C MET A 285 6.73 -1.33 -24.89
N ALA A 286 7.27 -0.64 -25.90
CA ALA A 286 7.16 -1.04 -27.30
C ALA A 286 7.77 -2.42 -27.58
N HIS A 287 8.91 -2.75 -26.96
CA HIS A 287 9.51 -4.10 -27.07
C HIS A 287 8.64 -5.18 -26.42
N LEU A 288 7.85 -4.81 -25.41
CA LEU A 288 6.84 -5.69 -24.80
C LEU A 288 5.52 -5.76 -25.57
N GLY A 289 5.43 -5.10 -26.73
CA GLY A 289 4.25 -5.11 -27.60
C GLY A 289 3.20 -4.03 -27.30
N TYR A 290 3.54 -3.06 -26.44
CA TYR A 290 2.66 -1.96 -26.06
C TYR A 290 2.92 -0.68 -26.87
N ASP A 291 1.86 -0.02 -27.31
CA ASP A 291 1.90 1.35 -27.83
C ASP A 291 1.38 2.33 -26.77
N LEU A 292 2.01 3.50 -26.63
CA LEU A 292 1.53 4.57 -25.76
C LEU A 292 0.31 5.26 -26.39
N LEU A 293 -0.80 5.32 -25.65
CA LEU A 293 -2.02 6.02 -26.06
C LEU A 293 -2.09 7.44 -25.51
N LYS A 294 -1.83 7.60 -24.21
CA LYS A 294 -1.90 8.88 -23.49
C LYS A 294 -0.82 8.92 -22.42
N HIS A 295 -0.30 10.10 -22.13
CA HIS A 295 0.52 10.33 -20.94
C HIS A 295 0.23 11.72 -20.36
N HIS A 296 0.57 11.92 -19.09
CA HIS A 296 0.50 13.20 -18.42
C HIS A 296 1.49 13.26 -17.26
N GLU A 297 2.06 14.44 -17.04
CA GLU A 297 2.91 14.74 -15.89
C GLU A 297 2.23 15.75 -14.98
N SER A 298 2.02 15.35 -13.73
CA SER A 298 1.69 16.28 -12.65
C SER A 298 2.96 16.67 -11.90
N LYS A 299 2.85 17.54 -10.88
CA LYS A 299 3.99 17.91 -10.02
C LYS A 299 4.71 16.72 -9.35
N LYS A 300 4.04 15.57 -9.20
CA LYS A 300 4.56 14.43 -8.43
C LYS A 300 4.51 13.09 -9.15
N LEU A 301 3.67 12.96 -10.17
CA LEU A 301 3.31 11.69 -10.79
C LEU A 301 3.38 11.78 -12.31
N TYR A 302 3.90 10.71 -12.92
CA TYR A 302 3.81 10.42 -14.34
C TYR A 302 2.70 9.39 -14.55
N TYR A 303 1.74 9.72 -15.39
CA TYR A 303 0.61 8.87 -15.77
C TYR A 303 0.78 8.42 -17.21
N SER A 304 0.47 7.16 -17.49
CA SER A 304 0.53 6.61 -18.84
C SER A 304 -0.55 5.57 -19.06
N LEU A 305 -1.14 5.58 -20.25
CA LEU A 305 -2.05 4.57 -20.74
C LEU A 305 -1.45 3.94 -21.99
N PHE A 306 -1.28 2.63 -21.94
CA PHE A 306 -0.76 1.82 -23.03
C PHE A 306 -1.83 0.87 -23.56
N THR A 307 -1.67 0.44 -24.81
CA THR A 307 -2.43 -0.68 -25.38
C THR A 307 -1.50 -1.72 -25.98
N GLN A 308 -1.76 -3.00 -25.72
CA GLN A 308 -0.99 -4.09 -26.31
C GLN A 308 -1.56 -4.44 -27.68
N ARG A 309 -0.80 -4.20 -28.74
CA ARG A 309 -1.21 -4.46 -30.13
C ARG A 309 -0.32 -5.45 -30.87
N ARG A 310 0.92 -5.63 -30.39
CA ARG A 310 1.94 -6.46 -31.05
C ARG A 310 2.36 -7.61 -30.16
N GLN A 311 2.96 -8.63 -30.76
CA GLN A 311 3.67 -9.64 -30.00
C GLN A 311 4.98 -9.05 -29.45
N PRO A 312 5.40 -9.42 -28.23
CA PRO A 312 6.69 -9.02 -27.70
C PRO A 312 7.84 -9.50 -28.60
N VAL A 313 8.89 -8.67 -28.72
CA VAL A 313 10.14 -9.01 -29.40
C VAL A 313 11.24 -9.32 -28.37
N SER A 314 12.28 -10.05 -28.79
CA SER A 314 13.43 -10.40 -27.93
C SER A 314 14.06 -9.14 -27.31
N SER A 315 14.37 -9.16 -26.00
CA SER A 315 14.70 -7.95 -25.23
C SER A 315 16.17 -7.53 -25.33
N THR A 316 16.39 -6.24 -25.57
CA THR A 316 17.70 -5.55 -25.52
C THR A 316 17.91 -4.76 -24.22
N PHE A 317 16.96 -4.82 -23.27
CA PHE A 317 16.93 -4.05 -22.02
C PHE A 317 17.42 -4.84 -20.80
N THR A 318 18.32 -5.80 -21.02
CA THR A 318 18.80 -6.72 -19.97
C THR A 318 19.78 -6.06 -19.00
N THR A 319 20.45 -4.97 -19.43
CA THR A 319 21.49 -4.28 -18.66
C THR A 319 21.09 -2.87 -18.28
N LYS A 320 21.64 -2.37 -17.17
CA LYS A 320 21.45 -0.97 -16.75
C LYS A 320 22.24 -0.05 -17.66
N LYS A 321 21.56 0.63 -18.58
CA LYS A 321 22.15 1.70 -19.39
C LYS A 321 22.04 3.03 -18.66
N ILE A 322 23.17 3.73 -18.47
CA ILE A 322 23.16 5.11 -17.98
C ILE A 322 22.63 5.99 -19.12
N LEU A 323 21.52 6.69 -18.87
CA LEU A 323 20.90 7.63 -19.80
C LEU A 323 21.29 9.07 -19.46
N HIS A 324 21.34 9.34 -18.16
CA HIS A 324 21.65 10.63 -17.57
C HIS A 324 22.62 10.42 -16.42
N ASP A 325 23.55 11.35 -16.23
CA ASP A 325 24.52 11.26 -15.13
C ASP A 325 24.62 12.60 -14.38
N GLY A 326 24.00 12.65 -13.20
CA GLY A 326 23.95 13.83 -12.37
C GLY A 326 24.00 13.50 -10.88
N PRO A 327 24.58 14.37 -10.04
CA PRO A 327 24.85 14.07 -8.63
C PRO A 327 23.57 13.86 -7.79
N LYS A 328 22.46 14.50 -8.14
CA LYS A 328 21.17 14.42 -7.40
C LYS A 328 20.16 13.41 -7.97
N MET A 329 20.56 12.65 -9.00
CA MET A 329 19.67 11.69 -9.64
C MET A 329 19.51 10.43 -8.78
N ASN A 330 18.34 9.79 -8.88
CA ASN A 330 18.10 8.49 -8.25
C ASN A 330 18.47 7.34 -9.19
N ASN A 331 18.40 6.12 -8.67
CA ASN A 331 18.80 4.89 -9.38
C ASN A 331 17.60 4.01 -9.77
N PHE A 332 16.42 4.59 -9.93
CA PHE A 332 15.24 3.84 -10.37
C PHE A 332 15.47 3.26 -11.77
N CYS A 333 15.25 1.95 -11.94
CA CYS A 333 15.60 1.26 -13.17
C CYS A 333 14.65 0.08 -13.38
N ILE A 334 14.25 -0.17 -14.62
CA ILE A 334 13.55 -1.38 -15.04
C ILE A 334 14.46 -2.12 -16.02
N ALA A 335 14.55 -3.44 -15.91
CA ALA A 335 15.35 -4.28 -16.81
C ALA A 335 14.50 -5.48 -17.26
N LEU A 336 14.54 -5.82 -18.56
CA LEU A 336 13.72 -6.89 -19.17
C LEU A 336 14.48 -8.19 -19.35
#